data_AF-A0A966M0H3-F1
#
_entry.id   AF-A0A966M0H3-F1
#
_cell.length_a   1.000
_cell.length_b   1.000
_cell.length_c   1.000
_cell.angle_alpha   90.00
_cell.angle_beta   90.00
_cell.angle_gamma   90.00
#
_symmetry.space_group_name_H-M   'P 1'
#
loop_
_entity.id
_entity.type
_entity.pdbx_description
1 polymer ?
#
loop_
_entity_poly.entity_id
_entity_poly.type
_entity_poly.pdbx_seq_one_letter_code
_entity_poly.pdbx_strand_id
1 'polypeptide(L)'
;MKKLRVAIIAGGQSSEHQISCISASAVLAAIDRSKFEPILIGITEGGIWIDMRQQDFERGSDGLSYVPENGEKLVVDIHGIKDSEGRDLGIDLVFPLLHGAYGEDGTIQGLFEMAGIAYVGSGVLASAVAMDKSFAKPIYADFGLKVADGITVHKDDWNNSKDLEISKIRALGFPIFIKPARSGSSRGTSKVKDESEISDALEDAFKYDPKVLVEAAVLGREIECAVLEIDSVARASVLGEVRVHPPHEFYDFEAKYLDGSTTFDIPANLPESIARAISQAAITAFKALGCEGLARVDFFLRQDNQIIINELNTMPGFTPTSVFPALWQQTGKSYSQIITILLESALSRKRSVIR
;
A
#
# COMPACT_ATOMS: atom_id res chain seq x y z
N MET A 1 -26.53 4.03 22.56
CA MET A 1 -25.93 2.77 22.07
C MET A 1 -24.48 2.71 22.54
N LYS A 2 -23.94 1.52 22.82
CA LYS A 2 -22.51 1.35 23.13
C LYS A 2 -21.71 1.68 21.86
N LYS A 3 -20.66 2.50 21.97
CA LYS A 3 -19.76 2.81 20.84
C LYS A 3 -18.92 1.57 20.53
N LEU A 4 -18.62 1.36 19.25
CA LEU A 4 -17.73 0.28 18.83
C LEU A 4 -16.28 0.68 19.09
N ARG A 5 -15.50 -0.20 19.70
CA ARG A 5 -14.09 0.03 20.03
C ARG A 5 -13.24 -0.31 18.80
N VAL A 6 -12.55 0.70 18.28
CA VAL A 6 -11.73 0.60 17.07
C VAL A 6 -10.27 0.65 17.44
N ALA A 7 -9.52 -0.45 17.25
CA ALA A 7 -8.06 -0.41 17.37
C ALA A 7 -7.47 0.29 16.14
N ILE A 8 -6.84 1.45 16.33
CA ILE A 8 -6.06 2.14 15.30
C ILE A 8 -4.60 1.70 15.48
N ILE A 9 -4.07 0.94 14.52
CA ILE A 9 -2.71 0.36 14.63
C ILE A 9 -1.73 1.17 13.80
N ALA A 10 -0.60 1.52 14.40
CA ALA A 10 0.45 2.38 13.85
C ALA A 10 1.86 1.78 13.99
N GLY A 11 2.83 2.29 13.22
CA GLY A 11 4.24 1.93 13.30
C GLY A 11 4.57 0.68 12.48
N GLY A 12 5.12 -0.34 13.13
CA GLY A 12 5.49 -1.62 12.54
C GLY A 12 6.98 -1.74 12.20
N GLN A 13 7.40 -2.97 11.87
CA GLN A 13 8.77 -3.27 11.45
C GLN A 13 8.95 -3.06 9.95
N SER A 14 8.69 -1.83 9.51
CA SER A 14 8.71 -1.43 8.11
C SER A 14 9.49 -0.11 7.97
N SER A 15 10.10 0.12 6.82
CA SER A 15 10.70 1.43 6.53
C SER A 15 9.69 2.57 6.38
N GLU A 16 8.40 2.25 6.43
CA GLU A 16 7.31 3.21 6.37
C GLU A 16 6.67 3.43 7.76
N HIS A 17 7.37 3.03 8.84
CA HIS A 17 6.95 3.19 10.23
C HIS A 17 6.49 4.62 10.56
N GLN A 18 7.27 5.60 10.13
CA GLN A 18 7.01 7.01 10.38
C GLN A 18 5.74 7.49 9.67
N ILE A 19 5.54 7.05 8.42
CA ILE A 19 4.35 7.36 7.63
C ILE A 19 3.12 6.73 8.27
N SER A 20 3.24 5.49 8.76
CA SER A 20 2.19 4.81 9.50
C SER A 20 1.76 5.59 10.76
N CYS A 21 2.72 6.11 11.54
CA CYS A 21 2.41 6.94 12.72
C CYS A 21 1.66 8.23 12.37
N ILE A 22 2.03 8.88 11.27
CA ILE A 22 1.36 10.10 10.79
C ILE A 22 -0.07 9.78 10.31
N SER A 23 -0.25 8.71 9.53
CA SER A 23 -1.56 8.20 9.09
C SER A 23 -2.47 7.92 10.29
N ALA A 24 -1.98 7.20 11.30
CA ALA A 24 -2.73 6.88 12.51
C ALA A 24 -3.13 8.12 13.32
N SER A 25 -2.21 9.08 13.48
CA SER A 25 -2.51 10.35 14.14
C SER A 25 -3.65 11.09 13.44
N ALA A 26 -3.63 11.13 12.10
CA ALA A 26 -4.68 11.79 11.34
C ALA A 26 -6.03 11.06 11.44
N VAL A 27 -6.04 9.72 11.36
CA VAL A 27 -7.28 8.93 11.54
C VAL A 27 -7.86 9.13 12.94
N LEU A 28 -7.02 9.09 13.99
CA LEU A 28 -7.44 9.30 15.38
C LEU A 28 -8.08 10.68 15.60
N ALA A 29 -7.59 11.71 14.90
CA ALA A 29 -8.13 13.07 14.96
C ALA A 29 -9.46 13.21 14.20
N ALA A 30 -9.67 12.47 13.11
CA ALA A 30 -10.80 12.63 12.20
C ALA A 30 -11.94 11.61 12.39
N ILE A 31 -11.71 10.53 13.12
CA ILE A 31 -12.71 9.48 13.36
C ILE A 31 -13.96 10.03 14.07
N ASP A 32 -15.14 9.60 13.64
CA ASP A 32 -16.41 10.01 14.24
C ASP A 32 -16.59 9.40 15.64
N ARG A 33 -16.19 10.17 16.66
CA ARG A 33 -16.28 9.77 18.07
C ARG A 33 -17.71 9.68 18.59
N SER A 34 -18.73 10.09 17.83
CA SER A 34 -20.13 9.82 18.21
C SER A 34 -20.50 8.35 17.99
N LYS A 35 -19.87 7.69 16.99
CA LYS A 35 -20.08 6.28 16.62
C LYS A 35 -19.03 5.34 17.21
N PHE A 36 -17.77 5.77 17.22
CA PHE A 36 -16.62 4.92 17.52
C PHE A 36 -15.84 5.38 18.75
N GLU A 37 -15.25 4.43 19.48
CA GLU A 37 -14.28 4.66 20.55
C GLU A 37 -12.90 4.21 20.04
N PRO A 38 -12.04 5.13 19.58
CA PRO A 38 -10.72 4.76 19.07
C PRO A 38 -9.76 4.39 20.20
N ILE A 39 -9.00 3.33 20.01
CA ILE A 39 -7.92 2.85 20.86
C ILE A 39 -6.65 2.84 20.02
N LEU A 40 -5.71 3.74 20.32
CA LEU A 40 -4.45 3.80 19.61
C LEU A 40 -3.51 2.70 20.12
N ILE A 41 -2.95 1.94 19.19
CA ILE A 41 -1.99 0.88 19.45
C ILE A 41 -0.79 1.10 18.53
N GLY A 42 0.41 1.13 19.09
CA GLY A 42 1.65 1.23 18.33
C GLY A 42 2.37 -0.11 18.24
N ILE A 43 3.08 -0.34 17.15
CA ILE A 43 4.06 -1.42 17.01
C ILE A 43 5.42 -0.76 16.83
N THR A 44 6.39 -1.05 17.71
CA THR A 44 7.75 -0.50 17.61
C THR A 44 8.50 -1.05 16.39
N GLU A 45 9.63 -0.45 16.03
CA GLU A 45 10.52 -1.00 14.99
C GLU A 45 11.08 -2.39 15.36
N GLY A 46 11.13 -2.69 16.66
CA GLY A 46 11.42 -4.02 17.21
C GLY A 46 10.24 -4.99 17.24
N GLY A 47 9.05 -4.57 16.78
CA GLY A 47 7.86 -5.42 16.71
C GLY A 47 7.07 -5.54 18.02
N ILE A 48 7.37 -4.71 19.02
CA ILE A 48 6.67 -4.73 20.31
C ILE A 48 5.36 -3.96 20.20
N TRP A 49 4.26 -4.56 20.63
CA TRP A 49 2.94 -3.92 20.65
C TRP A 49 2.76 -3.12 21.93
N ILE A 50 2.40 -1.84 21.79
CA ILE A 50 2.35 -0.85 22.86
C ILE A 50 0.96 -0.21 22.93
N ASP A 51 0.43 -0.11 24.14
CA ASP A 51 -0.77 0.67 24.42
C ASP A 51 -0.46 2.17 24.39
N MET A 52 -1.06 2.87 23.44
CA MET A 52 -0.83 4.29 23.20
C MET A 52 -2.03 5.15 23.66
N ARG A 53 -2.95 4.62 24.48
CA ARG A 53 -4.12 5.39 24.95
C ARG A 53 -3.77 6.59 25.82
N GLN A 54 -2.63 6.53 26.52
CA GLN A 54 -2.15 7.55 27.45
C GLN A 54 -0.78 8.10 27.03
N GLN A 55 -0.36 7.87 25.79
CA GLN A 55 0.96 8.20 25.29
C GLN A 55 0.87 8.78 23.88
N ASP A 56 1.75 9.73 23.59
CA ASP A 56 1.92 10.28 22.24
C ASP A 56 3.08 9.58 21.52
N PHE A 57 3.12 9.68 20.19
CA PHE A 57 4.29 9.29 19.42
C PHE A 57 5.49 10.15 19.81
N GLU A 58 6.66 9.53 19.95
CA GLU A 58 7.92 10.26 20.15
C GLU A 58 8.44 10.80 18.81
N ARG A 59 9.37 11.75 18.85
CA ARG A 59 9.97 12.37 17.67
C ARG A 59 11.46 12.07 17.62
N GLY A 60 11.91 11.51 16.49
CA GLY A 60 13.31 11.22 16.23
C GLY A 60 14.14 12.49 16.05
N SER A 61 15.45 12.33 15.93
CA SER A 61 16.38 13.43 15.63
C SER A 61 16.15 14.02 14.23
N ASP A 62 15.60 13.23 13.32
CA ASP A 62 15.10 13.62 11.99
C ASP A 62 13.76 14.38 12.06
N GLY A 63 13.16 14.49 13.24
CA GLY A 63 11.86 15.09 13.46
C GLY A 63 10.70 14.22 12.99
N LEU A 64 10.89 12.93 12.70
CA LEU A 64 9.81 12.02 12.32
C LEU A 64 9.22 11.30 13.53
N SER A 65 7.94 10.92 13.45
CA SER A 65 7.23 10.28 14.56
C SER A 65 7.50 8.77 14.62
N TYR A 66 7.70 8.21 15.82
CA TYR A 66 7.84 6.78 16.05
C TYR A 66 7.11 6.30 17.30
N VAL A 67 6.87 5.00 17.38
CA VAL A 67 6.25 4.35 18.55
C VAL A 67 7.30 4.14 19.65
N PRO A 68 7.11 4.71 20.86
CA PRO A 68 8.04 4.55 21.96
C PRO A 68 8.05 3.12 22.52
N GLU A 69 9.19 2.69 23.08
CA GLU A 69 9.33 1.34 23.64
C GLU A 69 8.96 1.23 25.14
N ASN A 70 8.79 2.37 25.82
CA ASN A 70 8.61 2.46 27.28
C ASN A 70 7.14 2.29 27.75
N GLY A 71 6.23 2.03 26.83
CA GLY A 71 4.80 1.92 27.12
C GLY A 71 4.35 0.58 27.68
N GLU A 72 3.09 0.52 28.13
CA GLU A 72 2.45 -0.74 28.51
C GLU A 72 2.40 -1.68 27.30
N LYS A 73 2.91 -2.90 27.48
CA LYS A 73 2.95 -3.90 26.42
C LYS A 73 1.61 -4.59 26.27
N LEU A 74 1.23 -4.83 25.03
CA LEU A 74 0.05 -5.61 24.67
C LEU A 74 0.44 -7.02 24.21
N VAL A 75 -0.45 -7.97 24.48
CA VAL A 75 -0.39 -9.32 23.94
C VAL A 75 -1.46 -9.44 22.88
N VAL A 76 -1.06 -9.73 21.64
CA VAL A 76 -1.96 -9.93 20.52
C VAL A 76 -1.82 -11.35 20.01
N ASP A 77 -2.92 -12.10 20.06
CA ASP A 77 -2.99 -13.50 19.65
C ASP A 77 -4.37 -13.79 19.01
N ILE A 78 -4.61 -15.07 18.70
CA ILE A 78 -5.88 -15.54 18.14
C ILE A 78 -7.09 -15.40 19.09
N HIS A 79 -6.86 -14.98 20.34
CA HIS A 79 -7.89 -14.72 21.34
C HIS A 79 -8.11 -13.22 21.55
N GLY A 80 -7.46 -12.35 20.76
CA GLY A 80 -7.71 -10.92 20.75
C GLY A 80 -6.50 -10.08 21.15
N ILE A 81 -6.79 -8.85 21.58
CA ILE A 81 -5.79 -7.87 22.02
C ILE A 81 -5.98 -7.66 23.52
N LYS A 82 -4.96 -8.01 24.30
CA LYS A 82 -4.99 -7.96 25.77
C LYS A 82 -3.87 -7.08 26.28
N ASP A 83 -4.06 -6.53 27.48
CA ASP A 83 -2.98 -5.88 28.20
C ASP A 83 -2.01 -6.87 28.85
N SER A 84 -0.99 -6.35 29.53
CA SER A 84 0.05 -7.13 30.18
C SER A 84 -0.46 -8.02 31.34
N GLU A 85 -1.65 -7.75 31.87
CA GLU A 85 -2.33 -8.57 32.89
C GLU A 85 -3.29 -9.61 32.26
N GLY A 86 -3.40 -9.66 30.94
CA GLY A 86 -4.28 -10.57 30.21
C GLY A 86 -5.74 -10.10 30.14
N ARG A 87 -6.05 -8.85 30.51
CA ARG A 87 -7.40 -8.29 30.39
C ARG A 87 -7.67 -7.91 28.94
N ASP A 88 -8.81 -8.37 28.42
CA ASP A 88 -9.23 -8.09 27.05
C ASP A 88 -9.55 -6.60 26.86
N LEU A 89 -8.96 -5.99 25.84
CA LEU A 89 -9.26 -4.61 25.44
C LEU A 89 -10.60 -4.49 24.72
N GLY A 90 -11.33 -5.58 24.47
CA GLY A 90 -12.70 -5.58 23.94
C GLY A 90 -12.81 -4.90 22.58
N ILE A 91 -11.85 -5.17 21.68
CA ILE A 91 -11.77 -4.58 20.35
C ILE A 91 -12.84 -5.18 19.43
N ASP A 92 -13.69 -4.33 18.86
CA ASP A 92 -14.77 -4.74 17.95
C ASP A 92 -14.28 -4.82 16.50
N LEU A 93 -13.38 -3.89 16.12
CA LEU A 93 -12.74 -3.87 14.81
C LEU A 93 -11.37 -3.17 14.85
N VAL A 94 -10.56 -3.43 13.82
CA VAL A 94 -9.22 -2.89 13.65
C VAL A 94 -9.13 -2.02 12.40
N PHE A 95 -8.43 -0.90 12.49
CA PHE A 95 -7.96 -0.14 11.34
C PHE A 95 -6.42 -0.21 11.30
N PRO A 96 -5.85 -1.16 10.52
CA PRO A 96 -4.41 -1.32 10.44
C PRO A 96 -3.83 -0.30 9.46
N LEU A 97 -3.18 0.75 9.97
CA LEU A 97 -2.54 1.79 9.15
C LEU A 97 -1.04 1.49 8.97
N LEU A 98 -0.71 0.22 8.77
CA LEU A 98 0.65 -0.26 8.53
C LEU A 98 0.92 -0.24 7.02
N HIS A 99 2.11 0.19 6.62
CA HIS A 99 2.52 0.28 5.20
C HIS A 99 3.70 -0.66 4.92
N GLY A 100 3.70 -1.28 3.75
CA GLY A 100 4.75 -2.21 3.33
C GLY A 100 4.72 -3.54 4.10
N ALA A 101 5.91 -4.02 4.49
CA ALA A 101 6.08 -5.31 5.16
C ALA A 101 5.21 -5.42 6.43
N TYR A 102 4.63 -6.61 6.63
CA TYR A 102 3.65 -6.96 7.66
C TYR A 102 2.30 -6.22 7.60
N GLY A 103 2.21 -5.07 6.94
CA GLY A 103 0.98 -4.29 6.81
C GLY A 103 0.17 -4.61 5.55
N GLU A 104 0.85 -4.76 4.41
CA GLU A 104 0.23 -4.93 3.09
C GLU A 104 0.46 -6.30 2.47
N ASP A 105 1.21 -7.19 3.14
CA ASP A 105 1.63 -8.50 2.62
C ASP A 105 0.76 -9.69 3.08
N GLY A 106 -0.33 -9.41 3.81
CA GLY A 106 -1.26 -10.43 4.32
C GLY A 106 -0.92 -10.94 5.72
N THR A 107 0.22 -10.56 6.31
CA THR A 107 0.65 -11.08 7.62
C THR A 107 -0.29 -10.63 8.74
N ILE A 108 -0.52 -9.32 8.87
CA ILE A 108 -1.39 -8.79 9.92
C ILE A 108 -2.86 -9.17 9.68
N GLN A 109 -3.27 -9.28 8.42
CA GLN A 109 -4.59 -9.75 8.04
C GLN A 109 -4.83 -11.16 8.55
N GLY A 110 -3.85 -12.06 8.40
CA GLY A 110 -3.94 -13.44 8.88
C GLY A 110 -4.16 -13.54 10.39
N LEU A 111 -3.50 -12.68 11.17
CA LEU A 111 -3.73 -12.56 12.61
C LEU A 111 -5.19 -12.21 12.93
N PHE A 112 -5.76 -11.23 12.24
CA PHE A 112 -7.15 -10.81 12.49
C PHE A 112 -8.19 -11.80 11.96
N GLU A 113 -7.92 -12.51 10.85
CA GLU A 113 -8.75 -13.62 10.40
C GLU A 113 -8.81 -14.72 11.47
N MET A 114 -7.65 -15.14 12.00
CA MET A 114 -7.59 -16.19 13.02
C MET A 114 -8.22 -15.76 14.34
N ALA A 115 -8.10 -14.47 14.70
CA ALA A 115 -8.72 -13.91 15.89
C ALA A 115 -10.22 -13.61 15.73
N GLY A 116 -10.78 -13.73 14.51
CA GLY A 116 -12.18 -13.42 14.23
C GLY A 116 -12.54 -11.94 14.38
N ILE A 117 -11.55 -11.04 14.28
CA ILE A 117 -11.71 -9.59 14.45
C ILE A 117 -11.92 -8.95 13.07
N ALA A 118 -12.95 -8.10 12.94
CA ALA A 118 -13.15 -7.35 11.70
C ALA A 118 -12.02 -6.32 11.52
N TYR A 119 -11.57 -6.10 10.29
CA TYR A 119 -10.54 -5.10 10.03
C TYR A 119 -10.78 -4.37 8.71
N VAL A 120 -10.30 -3.12 8.66
CA VAL A 120 -10.35 -2.29 7.45
C VAL A 120 -9.36 -2.81 6.42
N GLY A 121 -9.83 -2.91 5.17
CA GLY A 121 -8.99 -3.18 3.99
C GLY A 121 -9.07 -4.61 3.48
N SER A 122 -8.14 -4.92 2.58
CA SER A 122 -8.14 -6.17 1.81
C SER A 122 -7.78 -7.40 2.65
N GLY A 123 -8.27 -8.57 2.22
CA GLY A 123 -7.97 -9.86 2.85
C GLY A 123 -6.55 -10.38 2.62
N VAL A 124 -6.19 -11.48 3.29
CA VAL A 124 -4.84 -12.10 3.24
C VAL A 124 -4.34 -12.32 1.81
N LEU A 125 -5.14 -12.97 0.97
CA LEU A 125 -4.73 -13.28 -0.42
C LEU A 125 -4.52 -12.00 -1.24
N ALA A 126 -5.49 -11.08 -1.20
CA ALA A 126 -5.42 -9.85 -1.98
C ALA A 126 -4.21 -9.00 -1.58
N SER A 127 -3.96 -8.86 -0.27
CA SER A 127 -2.78 -8.19 0.27
C SER A 127 -1.48 -8.87 -0.21
N ALA A 128 -1.32 -10.17 0.04
CA ALA A 128 -0.11 -10.90 -0.35
C ALA A 128 0.17 -10.84 -1.86
N VAL A 129 -0.87 -10.99 -2.69
CA VAL A 129 -0.75 -10.94 -4.15
C VAL A 129 -0.45 -9.53 -4.63
N ALA A 130 -1.13 -8.50 -4.11
CA ALA A 130 -0.90 -7.11 -4.50
C ALA A 130 0.53 -6.65 -4.16
N MET A 131 1.05 -7.08 -3.01
CA MET A 131 2.43 -6.78 -2.59
C MET A 131 3.47 -7.41 -3.53
N ASP A 132 3.19 -8.59 -4.08
CA ASP A 132 4.09 -9.31 -4.98
C ASP A 132 3.76 -9.05 -6.45
N LYS A 133 4.49 -8.09 -7.05
CA LYS A 133 4.28 -7.64 -8.42
C LYS A 133 4.41 -8.77 -9.46
N SER A 134 5.19 -9.81 -9.17
CA SER A 134 5.34 -10.97 -10.05
C SER A 134 4.09 -11.86 -10.09
N PHE A 135 3.25 -11.82 -9.06
CA PHE A 135 1.95 -12.51 -9.04
C PHE A 135 0.80 -11.60 -9.44
N ALA A 136 0.80 -10.33 -9.02
CA ALA A 136 -0.25 -9.38 -9.36
C ALA A 136 -0.38 -9.17 -10.88
N LYS A 137 0.74 -8.98 -11.59
CA LYS A 137 0.74 -8.62 -13.02
C LYS A 137 0.14 -9.69 -13.93
N PRO A 138 0.49 -10.98 -13.80
CA PRO A 138 -0.19 -12.05 -14.54
C PRO A 138 -1.70 -12.07 -14.30
N ILE A 139 -2.16 -11.81 -13.08
CA ILE A 139 -3.59 -11.75 -12.77
C ILE A 139 -4.25 -10.54 -13.46
N TYR A 140 -3.62 -9.37 -13.44
CA TYR A 140 -4.13 -8.22 -14.20
C TYR A 140 -4.26 -8.52 -15.70
N ALA A 141 -3.26 -9.19 -16.27
CA ALA A 141 -3.26 -9.57 -17.68
C ALA A 141 -4.38 -10.57 -18.02
N ASP A 142 -4.63 -11.57 -17.17
CA ASP A 142 -5.73 -12.52 -17.32
C ASP A 142 -7.10 -11.83 -17.32
N PHE A 143 -7.24 -10.76 -16.54
CA PHE A 143 -8.43 -9.91 -16.51
C PHE A 143 -8.46 -8.83 -17.61
N GLY A 144 -7.58 -8.93 -18.61
CA GLY A 144 -7.58 -8.08 -19.81
C GLY A 144 -6.94 -6.71 -19.62
N LEU A 145 -6.24 -6.46 -18.51
CA LEU A 145 -5.48 -5.24 -18.30
C LEU A 145 -4.09 -5.37 -18.93
N LYS A 146 -3.57 -4.28 -19.49
CA LYS A 146 -2.21 -4.26 -20.03
C LYS A 146 -1.20 -4.05 -18.89
N VAL A 147 -0.15 -4.86 -18.86
CA VAL A 147 1.01 -4.72 -17.97
C VAL A 147 2.26 -4.40 -18.79
N ALA A 148 3.32 -3.93 -18.13
CA ALA A 148 4.63 -3.80 -18.78
C ALA A 148 5.20 -5.18 -19.12
N ASP A 149 5.89 -5.30 -20.25
CA ASP A 149 6.63 -6.51 -20.59
C ASP A 149 7.78 -6.69 -19.58
N GLY A 150 7.93 -7.90 -19.06
CA GLY A 150 8.93 -8.15 -18.03
C GLY A 150 9.11 -9.62 -17.70
N ILE A 151 10.14 -9.88 -16.90
CA ILE A 151 10.48 -11.20 -16.39
C ILE A 151 10.76 -11.13 -14.88
N THR A 152 10.71 -12.29 -14.23
CA THR A 152 11.13 -12.44 -12.83
C THR A 152 12.44 -13.20 -12.77
N VAL A 153 13.38 -12.70 -11.98
CA VAL A 153 14.69 -13.31 -11.74
C VAL A 153 14.77 -13.69 -10.26
N HIS A 154 15.03 -14.97 -9.99
CA HIS A 154 15.29 -15.45 -8.64
C HIS A 154 16.78 -15.38 -8.32
N LYS A 155 17.12 -15.11 -7.05
CA LYS A 155 18.50 -15.00 -6.58
C LYS A 155 19.30 -16.29 -6.84
N ASP A 156 18.65 -17.44 -6.72
CA ASP A 156 19.28 -18.73 -6.99
C ASP A 156 19.59 -18.91 -8.48
N ASP A 157 18.66 -18.53 -9.38
CA ASP A 157 18.89 -18.56 -10.83
C ASP A 157 20.04 -17.61 -11.22
N TRP A 158 20.07 -16.41 -10.62
CA TRP A 158 21.16 -15.44 -10.78
C TRP A 158 22.51 -16.00 -10.35
N ASN A 159 22.57 -16.65 -9.19
CA ASN A 159 23.80 -17.27 -8.68
C ASN A 159 24.23 -18.49 -9.52
N ASN A 160 23.27 -19.23 -10.08
CA ASN A 160 23.53 -20.39 -10.92
C ASN A 160 24.10 -20.00 -12.30
N SER A 161 23.54 -18.97 -12.94
CA SER A 161 24.01 -18.52 -14.25
C SER A 161 23.68 -17.05 -14.53
N LYS A 162 24.60 -16.15 -14.15
CA LYS A 162 24.48 -14.71 -14.44
C LYS A 162 24.32 -14.42 -15.93
N ASP A 163 25.12 -15.06 -16.79
CA ASP A 163 25.10 -14.83 -18.23
C ASP A 163 23.75 -15.19 -18.87
N LEU A 164 23.09 -16.26 -18.39
CA LEU A 164 21.77 -16.65 -18.86
C LEU A 164 20.72 -15.60 -18.49
N GLU A 165 20.72 -15.14 -17.24
CA GLU A 165 19.77 -14.12 -16.78
C GLU A 165 20.00 -12.77 -17.48
N ILE A 166 21.26 -12.34 -17.64
CA ILE A 166 21.61 -11.13 -18.42
C ILE A 166 21.08 -11.26 -19.85
N SER A 167 21.23 -12.43 -20.49
CA SER A 167 20.76 -12.66 -21.85
C SER A 167 19.24 -12.56 -21.96
N LYS A 168 18.48 -13.09 -21.00
CA LYS A 168 17.02 -12.95 -20.93
C LYS A 168 16.61 -11.48 -20.73
N ILE A 169 17.29 -10.77 -19.84
CA ILE A 169 17.02 -9.36 -19.55
C ILE A 169 17.26 -8.48 -20.78
N ARG A 170 18.39 -8.70 -21.48
CA ARG A 170 18.75 -7.95 -22.70
C ARG A 170 17.65 -8.02 -23.77
N ALA A 171 16.94 -9.14 -23.85
CA ALA A 171 15.87 -9.34 -24.82
C ALA A 171 14.65 -8.42 -24.61
N LEU A 172 14.47 -7.84 -23.41
CA LEU A 172 13.41 -6.86 -23.13
C LEU A 172 13.66 -5.49 -23.79
N GLY A 173 14.93 -5.16 -24.06
CA GLY A 173 15.34 -3.86 -24.59
C GLY A 173 15.39 -2.76 -23.53
N PHE A 174 16.34 -1.83 -23.69
CA PHE A 174 16.56 -0.72 -22.75
C PHE A 174 15.74 0.54 -23.11
N PRO A 175 15.41 1.40 -22.13
CA PRO A 175 15.69 1.24 -20.70
C PRO A 175 14.73 0.25 -20.01
N ILE A 176 15.22 -0.37 -18.95
CA ILE A 176 14.44 -1.28 -18.09
C ILE A 176 14.42 -0.77 -16.64
N PHE A 177 13.46 -1.23 -15.86
CA PHE A 177 13.45 -1.11 -14.41
C PHE A 177 13.72 -2.46 -13.77
N ILE A 178 14.65 -2.49 -12.83
CA ILE A 178 14.96 -3.64 -11.97
C ILE A 178 14.49 -3.28 -10.56
N LYS A 179 13.61 -4.09 -9.96
CA LYS A 179 13.02 -3.80 -8.65
C LYS A 179 12.66 -5.06 -7.86
N PRO A 180 12.75 -5.05 -6.52
CA PRO A 180 12.28 -6.16 -5.69
C PRO A 180 10.82 -6.49 -6.02
N ALA A 181 10.46 -7.77 -6.06
CA ALA A 181 9.09 -8.17 -6.36
C ALA A 181 8.11 -7.72 -5.27
N ARG A 182 8.55 -7.74 -4.00
CA ARG A 182 7.77 -7.36 -2.80
C ARG A 182 8.42 -6.20 -2.05
N SER A 183 8.29 -5.01 -2.61
CA SER A 183 8.76 -3.77 -1.96
C SER A 183 7.83 -2.61 -2.27
N GLY A 184 7.73 -1.71 -1.29
CA GLY A 184 7.05 -0.42 -1.36
C GLY A 184 8.04 0.74 -1.49
N SER A 185 7.51 1.92 -1.79
CA SER A 185 8.27 3.19 -1.74
C SER A 185 9.58 3.21 -2.55
N SER A 186 9.62 2.47 -3.67
CA SER A 186 10.72 2.48 -4.67
C SER A 186 12.10 2.04 -4.14
N ARG A 187 12.19 1.41 -2.96
CA ARG A 187 13.47 0.93 -2.40
C ARG A 187 14.00 -0.26 -3.20
N GLY A 188 15.29 -0.22 -3.54
CA GLY A 188 15.96 -1.21 -4.40
C GLY A 188 15.54 -1.15 -5.87
N THR A 189 14.85 -0.10 -6.30
CA THR A 189 14.44 0.09 -7.70
C THR A 189 15.50 0.88 -8.46
N SER A 190 15.94 0.36 -9.61
CA SER A 190 16.90 1.03 -10.48
C SER A 190 16.39 1.08 -11.91
N LYS A 191 16.55 2.25 -12.55
CA LYS A 191 16.35 2.42 -13.99
C LYS A 191 17.68 2.17 -14.69
N VAL A 192 17.74 1.07 -15.43
CA VAL A 192 18.95 0.60 -16.13
C VAL A 192 18.85 1.00 -17.60
N LYS A 193 19.86 1.72 -18.08
CA LYS A 193 19.92 2.27 -19.45
C LYS A 193 20.87 1.44 -20.33
N ASP A 194 21.76 0.67 -19.73
CA ASP A 194 22.66 -0.22 -20.44
C ASP A 194 22.93 -1.54 -19.71
N GLU A 195 23.47 -2.52 -20.44
CA GLU A 195 23.71 -3.86 -19.92
C GLU A 195 24.73 -3.91 -18.78
N SER A 196 25.71 -3.01 -18.77
CA SER A 196 26.79 -3.04 -17.77
C SER A 196 26.28 -2.74 -16.36
N GLU A 197 25.13 -2.08 -16.25
CA GLU A 197 24.46 -1.74 -14.99
C GLU A 197 23.58 -2.89 -14.44
N ILE A 198 23.28 -3.94 -15.23
CA ILE A 198 22.32 -5.00 -14.82
C ILE A 198 22.77 -5.71 -13.56
N SER A 199 24.05 -6.10 -13.48
CA SER A 199 24.56 -6.90 -12.36
C SER A 199 24.43 -6.14 -11.05
N ASP A 200 24.83 -4.87 -11.03
CA ASP A 200 24.82 -4.02 -9.83
C ASP A 200 23.38 -3.74 -9.38
N ALA A 201 22.47 -3.46 -10.33
CA ALA A 201 21.06 -3.23 -10.04
C ALA A 201 20.35 -4.49 -9.50
N LEU A 202 20.65 -5.67 -10.04
CA LEU A 202 20.13 -6.94 -9.49
C LEU A 202 20.68 -7.21 -8.09
N GLU A 203 21.98 -7.05 -7.89
CA GLU A 203 22.62 -7.27 -6.60
C GLU A 203 22.09 -6.31 -5.52
N ASP A 204 21.77 -5.07 -5.88
CA ASP A 204 21.09 -4.13 -4.98
C ASP A 204 19.65 -4.58 -4.66
N ALA A 205 18.85 -4.91 -5.67
CA ALA A 205 17.49 -5.38 -5.46
C ALA A 205 17.42 -6.67 -4.59
N PHE A 206 18.38 -7.58 -4.75
CA PHE A 206 18.51 -8.81 -3.95
C PHE A 206 18.89 -8.59 -2.47
N LYS A 207 19.19 -7.36 -2.05
CA LYS A 207 19.29 -6.99 -0.63
C LYS A 207 17.93 -6.88 0.05
N TYR A 208 16.87 -6.66 -0.74
CA TYR A 208 15.50 -6.42 -0.24
C TYR A 208 14.57 -7.61 -0.49
N ASP A 209 14.73 -8.31 -1.62
CA ASP A 209 13.90 -9.48 -1.95
C ASP A 209 14.72 -10.52 -2.73
N PRO A 210 14.72 -11.82 -2.37
CA PRO A 210 15.34 -12.87 -3.19
C PRO A 210 14.67 -13.07 -4.57
N LYS A 211 13.57 -12.38 -4.86
CA LYS A 211 12.85 -12.38 -6.13
C LYS A 211 12.77 -10.95 -6.67
N VAL A 212 13.25 -10.74 -7.89
CA VAL A 212 13.35 -9.42 -8.52
C VAL A 212 12.56 -9.40 -9.82
N LEU A 213 11.81 -8.32 -10.04
CA LEU A 213 11.08 -8.07 -11.28
C LEU A 213 11.90 -7.14 -12.17
N VAL A 214 12.02 -7.51 -13.45
CA VAL A 214 12.70 -6.72 -14.48
C VAL A 214 11.69 -6.39 -15.57
N GLU A 215 11.46 -5.11 -15.84
CA GLU A 215 10.42 -4.64 -16.76
C GLU A 215 10.93 -3.62 -17.76
N ALA A 216 10.41 -3.65 -18.98
CA ALA A 216 10.63 -2.57 -19.93
C ALA A 216 10.06 -1.25 -19.38
N ALA A 217 10.80 -0.16 -19.54
CA ALA A 217 10.35 1.14 -19.07
C ALA A 217 9.11 1.61 -19.85
N VAL A 218 8.04 1.95 -19.12
CA VAL A 218 6.83 2.52 -19.72
C VAL A 218 6.96 4.04 -19.75
N LEU A 219 7.08 4.61 -20.94
CA LEU A 219 7.06 6.06 -21.13
C LEU A 219 5.61 6.56 -21.18
N GLY A 220 5.19 7.28 -20.14
CA GLY A 220 3.84 7.81 -20.03
C GLY A 220 3.66 8.71 -18.81
N ARG A 221 2.45 9.25 -18.68
CA ARG A 221 2.00 10.00 -17.51
C ARG A 221 1.63 9.03 -16.40
N GLU A 222 2.01 9.31 -15.16
CA GLU A 222 1.62 8.51 -14.00
C GLU A 222 0.26 8.97 -13.47
N ILE A 223 -0.73 8.08 -13.53
CA ILE A 223 -2.12 8.36 -13.13
C ILE A 223 -2.51 7.44 -11.97
N GLU A 224 -2.99 8.02 -10.88
CA GLU A 224 -3.45 7.29 -9.69
C GLU A 224 -4.99 7.34 -9.60
N CYS A 225 -5.59 6.21 -9.23
CA CYS A 225 -7.02 6.08 -8.98
C CYS A 225 -7.26 5.46 -7.59
N ALA A 226 -8.06 6.12 -6.76
CA ALA A 226 -8.50 5.55 -5.49
C ALA A 226 -9.78 4.72 -5.72
N VAL A 227 -9.78 3.47 -5.25
CA VAL A 227 -10.96 2.59 -5.23
C VAL A 227 -11.40 2.42 -3.80
N LEU A 228 -12.67 2.72 -3.52
CA LEU A 228 -13.31 2.54 -2.21
C LEU A 228 -14.53 1.66 -2.39
N GLU A 229 -14.68 0.69 -1.50
CA GLU A 229 -15.90 -0.07 -1.39
C GLU A 229 -16.92 0.72 -0.58
N ILE A 230 -18.04 1.05 -1.21
CA ILE A 230 -19.15 1.76 -0.57
C ILE A 230 -20.41 0.95 -0.82
N ASP A 231 -21.10 0.56 0.25
CA ASP A 231 -22.27 -0.32 0.18
C ASP A 231 -21.96 -1.66 -0.53
N SER A 232 -20.79 -2.24 -0.26
CA SER A 232 -20.26 -3.46 -0.90
C SER A 232 -20.05 -3.34 -2.43
N VAL A 233 -19.96 -2.11 -2.95
CA VAL A 233 -19.68 -1.84 -4.36
C VAL A 233 -18.37 -1.07 -4.47
N ALA A 234 -17.40 -1.63 -5.19
CA ALA A 234 -16.18 -0.93 -5.58
C ALA A 234 -16.51 0.27 -6.49
N ARG A 235 -16.15 1.47 -6.03
CA ARG A 235 -16.32 2.73 -6.74
C ARG A 235 -14.95 3.39 -6.90
N ALA A 236 -14.75 4.03 -8.04
CA ALA A 236 -13.54 4.82 -8.32
C ALA A 236 -13.76 6.29 -7.98
N SER A 237 -12.73 6.96 -7.48
CA SER A 237 -12.67 8.41 -7.31
C SER A 237 -12.46 9.13 -8.66
N VAL A 238 -12.36 10.46 -8.62
CA VAL A 238 -11.61 11.20 -9.66
C VAL A 238 -10.16 10.71 -9.74
N LEU A 239 -9.49 10.98 -10.85
CA LEU A 239 -8.10 10.56 -11.07
C LEU A 239 -7.13 11.65 -10.63
N GLY A 240 -5.95 11.27 -10.17
CA GLY A 240 -4.82 12.15 -9.89
C GLY A 240 -3.68 11.89 -10.86
N GLU A 241 -2.90 12.90 -11.18
CA GLU A 241 -1.67 12.74 -11.96
C GLU A 241 -0.46 13.15 -11.13
N VAL A 242 0.53 12.27 -11.08
CA VAL A 242 1.81 12.52 -10.42
C VAL A 242 2.66 13.43 -11.30
N ARG A 243 3.19 14.50 -10.73
CA ARG A 243 4.15 15.40 -11.35
C ARG A 243 5.45 15.33 -10.57
N VAL A 244 6.43 14.65 -11.14
CA VAL A 244 7.81 14.62 -10.62
C VAL A 244 8.57 15.80 -11.21
N HIS A 245 9.14 16.64 -10.35
CA HIS A 245 9.95 17.79 -10.71
C HIS A 245 11.44 17.46 -10.61
N PRO A 246 12.32 18.17 -11.34
CA PRO A 246 13.77 18.03 -11.19
C PRO A 246 14.19 18.18 -9.71
N PRO A 247 15.21 17.42 -9.25
CA PRO A 247 16.20 16.68 -10.04
C PRO A 247 15.83 15.24 -10.41
N HIS A 248 14.65 14.75 -10.03
CA HIS A 248 14.30 13.33 -10.17
C HIS A 248 13.79 12.97 -11.56
N GLU A 249 14.26 11.82 -12.09
CA GLU A 249 13.79 11.28 -13.38
C GLU A 249 12.52 10.42 -13.23
N PHE A 250 12.17 9.97 -12.03
CA PHE A 250 11.03 9.10 -11.73
C PHE A 250 10.60 9.20 -10.27
N TYR A 251 9.45 8.61 -9.93
CA TYR A 251 8.83 8.75 -8.61
C TYR A 251 9.45 7.82 -7.54
N ASP A 252 10.65 8.19 -7.07
CA ASP A 252 11.44 7.44 -6.08
C ASP A 252 11.13 7.80 -4.62
N PHE A 253 11.86 7.18 -3.66
CA PHE A 253 11.64 7.41 -2.22
C PHE A 253 11.87 8.86 -1.81
N GLU A 254 12.94 9.48 -2.33
CA GLU A 254 13.30 10.85 -1.97
C GLU A 254 12.26 11.84 -2.50
N ALA A 255 11.86 11.66 -3.76
CA ALA A 255 10.81 12.45 -4.41
C ALA A 255 9.44 12.32 -3.72
N LYS A 256 9.16 11.16 -3.10
CA LYS A 256 7.92 10.87 -2.37
C LYS A 256 7.84 11.55 -1.02
N TYR A 257 8.94 11.61 -0.26
CA TYR A 257 8.87 11.90 1.17
C TYR A 257 9.86 12.94 1.69
N LEU A 258 10.96 13.23 0.99
CA LEU A 258 12.07 13.98 1.58
C LEU A 258 12.19 15.42 1.07
N ASP A 259 11.98 15.67 -0.23
CA ASP A 259 12.37 16.97 -0.82
C ASP A 259 11.21 17.78 -1.44
N GLY A 260 9.98 17.24 -1.43
CA GLY A 260 8.80 17.94 -1.95
C GLY A 260 8.81 18.15 -3.47
N SER A 261 9.65 17.41 -4.20
CA SER A 261 9.74 17.45 -5.67
C SER A 261 8.56 16.79 -6.39
N THR A 262 7.52 16.36 -5.67
CA THR A 262 6.31 15.79 -6.27
C THR A 262 5.08 16.64 -5.95
N THR A 263 4.31 16.96 -6.99
CA THR A 263 2.97 17.54 -6.87
C THR A 263 1.92 16.66 -7.54
N PHE A 264 0.64 16.86 -7.22
CA PHE A 264 -0.45 16.11 -7.81
C PHE A 264 -1.47 17.04 -8.46
N ASP A 265 -1.78 16.77 -9.73
CA ASP A 265 -2.92 17.41 -10.38
C ASP A 265 -4.17 16.59 -10.04
N ILE A 266 -5.06 17.15 -9.21
CA ILE A 266 -6.33 16.52 -8.83
C ILE A 266 -7.50 17.49 -9.08
N PRO A 267 -8.41 17.18 -10.02
CA PRO A 267 -8.41 16.02 -10.91
C PRO A 267 -7.34 16.11 -12.01
N ALA A 268 -6.87 14.97 -12.48
CA ALA A 268 -5.97 14.88 -13.63
C ALA A 268 -6.62 15.45 -14.90
N ASN A 269 -5.87 16.23 -15.68
CA ASN A 269 -6.35 16.80 -16.93
C ASN A 269 -6.36 15.74 -18.06
N LEU A 270 -7.49 15.06 -18.22
CA LEU A 270 -7.67 13.93 -19.15
C LEU A 270 -9.00 14.04 -19.91
N PRO A 271 -9.06 13.58 -21.18
CA PRO A 271 -10.34 13.37 -21.86
C PRO A 271 -11.25 12.42 -21.06
N GLU A 272 -12.55 12.72 -21.01
CA GLU A 272 -13.52 11.94 -20.22
C GLU A 272 -13.54 10.45 -20.59
N SER A 273 -13.35 10.11 -21.88
CA SER A 273 -13.26 8.72 -22.33
C SER A 273 -12.07 7.97 -21.72
N ILE A 274 -10.91 8.62 -21.62
CA ILE A 274 -9.71 8.04 -21.01
C ILE A 274 -9.88 7.95 -19.51
N ALA A 275 -10.41 8.98 -18.86
CA ALA A 275 -10.66 8.97 -17.43
C ALA A 275 -11.59 7.81 -17.03
N ARG A 276 -12.70 7.63 -17.76
CA ARG A 276 -13.62 6.49 -17.54
C ARG A 276 -12.96 5.14 -17.76
N ALA A 277 -12.10 5.01 -18.78
CA ALA A 277 -11.38 3.77 -19.04
C ALA A 277 -10.41 3.42 -17.89
N ILE A 278 -9.67 4.40 -17.36
CA ILE A 278 -8.77 4.20 -16.20
C ILE A 278 -9.58 3.85 -14.94
N SER A 279 -10.67 4.56 -14.65
CA SER A 279 -11.53 4.23 -13.50
C SER A 279 -12.09 2.80 -13.59
N GLN A 280 -12.51 2.37 -14.79
CA GLN A 280 -12.99 1.01 -15.00
C GLN A 280 -11.86 -0.03 -14.87
N ALA A 281 -10.66 0.28 -15.35
CA ALA A 281 -9.47 -0.57 -15.17
C ALA A 281 -9.10 -0.71 -13.69
N ALA A 282 -9.18 0.37 -12.90
CA ALA A 282 -8.91 0.34 -11.45
C ALA A 282 -9.90 -0.57 -10.71
N ILE A 283 -11.20 -0.45 -11.01
CA ILE A 283 -12.23 -1.34 -10.45
C ILE A 283 -12.00 -2.79 -10.87
N THR A 284 -11.55 -3.02 -12.12
CA THR A 284 -11.24 -4.36 -12.63
C THR A 284 -10.07 -4.97 -11.88
N ALA A 285 -8.97 -4.23 -11.69
CA ALA A 285 -7.81 -4.67 -10.93
C ALA A 285 -8.16 -4.98 -9.47
N PHE A 286 -8.93 -4.11 -8.82
CA PHE A 286 -9.41 -4.29 -7.46
C PHE A 286 -10.19 -5.60 -7.31
N LYS A 287 -11.11 -5.88 -8.24
CA LYS A 287 -11.90 -7.13 -8.24
C LYS A 287 -11.07 -8.35 -8.60
N ALA A 288 -10.13 -8.23 -9.54
CA ALA A 288 -9.29 -9.32 -10.00
C ALA A 288 -8.45 -9.93 -8.87
N LEU A 289 -7.95 -9.08 -7.96
CA LEU A 289 -7.19 -9.55 -6.79
C LEU A 289 -8.08 -9.98 -5.62
N GLY A 290 -9.39 -9.72 -5.67
CA GLY A 290 -10.27 -9.88 -4.52
C GLY A 290 -10.01 -8.84 -3.42
N CYS A 291 -9.60 -7.63 -3.80
CA CYS A 291 -9.44 -6.52 -2.86
C CYS A 291 -10.80 -6.10 -2.29
N GLU A 292 -10.74 -5.51 -1.10
CA GLU A 292 -11.91 -5.12 -0.33
C GLU A 292 -11.59 -3.86 0.50
N GLY A 293 -12.61 -3.07 0.83
CA GLY A 293 -12.44 -1.83 1.59
C GLY A 293 -11.83 -0.70 0.77
N LEU A 294 -10.52 -0.73 0.53
CA LEU A 294 -9.78 0.29 -0.21
C LEU A 294 -8.61 -0.27 -1.02
N ALA A 295 -8.25 0.46 -2.07
CA ALA A 295 -6.95 0.38 -2.70
C ALA A 295 -6.63 1.67 -3.47
N ARG A 296 -5.35 1.90 -3.75
CA ARG A 296 -4.92 2.85 -4.77
C ARG A 296 -4.30 2.09 -5.93
N VAL A 297 -4.78 2.34 -7.14
CA VAL A 297 -4.28 1.69 -8.36
C VAL A 297 -3.53 2.72 -9.20
N ASP A 298 -2.31 2.37 -9.55
CA ASP A 298 -1.36 3.27 -10.20
C ASP A 298 -1.16 2.80 -11.65
N PHE A 299 -1.24 3.73 -12.60
CA PHE A 299 -1.18 3.46 -14.03
C PHE A 299 -0.14 4.34 -14.72
N PHE A 300 0.39 3.84 -15.84
CA PHE A 300 1.02 4.66 -16.86
C PHE A 300 0.05 4.89 -18.02
N LEU A 301 -0.14 6.14 -18.42
CA LEU A 301 -0.85 6.55 -19.63
C LEU A 301 0.15 6.96 -20.70
N ARG A 302 0.31 6.12 -21.72
CA ARG A 302 1.20 6.38 -22.85
C ARG A 302 0.65 7.47 -23.78
N GLN A 303 1.52 8.04 -24.62
CA GLN A 303 1.16 9.06 -25.60
C GLN A 303 0.13 8.57 -26.65
N ASP A 304 0.11 7.26 -26.92
CA ASP A 304 -0.88 6.61 -27.79
C ASP A 304 -2.19 6.24 -27.07
N ASN A 305 -2.40 6.79 -25.86
CA ASN A 305 -3.53 6.54 -24.97
C ASN A 305 -3.65 5.10 -24.43
N GLN A 306 -2.60 4.28 -24.54
CA GLN A 306 -2.60 2.99 -23.87
C GLN A 306 -2.47 3.17 -22.36
N ILE A 307 -3.35 2.49 -21.63
CA ILE A 307 -3.37 2.43 -20.17
C ILE A 307 -2.66 1.16 -19.74
N ILE A 308 -1.55 1.30 -19.03
CA ILE A 308 -0.75 0.18 -18.50
C ILE A 308 -0.84 0.22 -16.98
N ILE A 309 -1.30 -0.85 -16.33
CA ILE A 309 -1.30 -0.93 -14.86
C ILE A 309 0.14 -1.12 -14.36
N ASN A 310 0.53 -0.29 -13.38
CA ASN A 310 1.82 -0.39 -12.72
C ASN A 310 1.69 -1.31 -11.49
N GLU A 311 0.88 -0.91 -10.52
CA GLU A 311 0.69 -1.62 -9.26
C GLU A 311 -0.65 -1.25 -8.58
N LEU A 312 -0.99 -2.00 -7.53
CA LEU A 312 -2.12 -1.75 -6.65
C LEU A 312 -1.62 -1.78 -5.20
N ASN A 313 -1.90 -0.74 -4.44
CA ASN A 313 -1.52 -0.59 -3.04
C ASN A 313 -2.76 -0.83 -2.16
N THR A 314 -2.67 -1.79 -1.24
CA THR A 314 -3.83 -2.24 -0.44
C THR A 314 -4.03 -1.42 0.83
N MET A 315 -2.97 -0.74 1.29
CA MET A 315 -3.04 0.27 2.35
C MET A 315 -2.24 1.50 1.91
N PRO A 316 -2.78 2.31 0.97
CA PRO A 316 -2.08 3.52 0.53
C PRO A 316 -1.90 4.50 1.68
N GLY A 317 -0.94 5.42 1.54
CA GLY A 317 -0.77 6.53 2.47
C GLY A 317 -2.11 7.18 2.81
N PHE A 318 -2.35 7.39 4.10
CA PHE A 318 -3.69 7.68 4.62
C PHE A 318 -3.72 8.94 5.48
N THR A 319 -2.89 9.94 5.16
CA THR A 319 -3.01 11.27 5.75
C THR A 319 -4.03 12.09 4.96
N PRO A 320 -4.55 13.22 5.48
CA PRO A 320 -5.53 14.05 4.77
C PRO A 320 -5.02 14.58 3.43
N THR A 321 -3.70 14.69 3.27
CA THR A 321 -3.03 15.15 2.04
C THR A 321 -2.46 14.01 1.20
N SER A 322 -2.51 12.77 1.68
CA SER A 322 -2.17 11.61 0.86
C SER A 322 -3.14 11.47 -0.31
N VAL A 323 -2.66 10.88 -1.41
CA VAL A 323 -3.41 10.85 -2.67
C VAL A 323 -4.75 10.15 -2.52
N PHE A 324 -4.81 9.01 -1.83
CA PHE A 324 -6.07 8.27 -1.69
C PHE A 324 -7.18 9.12 -1.03
N PRO A 325 -6.98 9.71 0.17
CA PRO A 325 -7.97 10.63 0.74
C PRO A 325 -8.25 11.87 -0.11
N ALA A 326 -7.22 12.48 -0.71
CA ALA A 326 -7.37 13.68 -1.52
C ALA A 326 -8.26 13.45 -2.76
N LEU A 327 -8.12 12.32 -3.44
CA LEU A 327 -8.96 11.96 -4.58
C LEU A 327 -10.44 11.80 -4.18
N TRP A 328 -10.71 11.17 -3.04
CA TRP A 328 -12.08 11.03 -2.54
C TRP A 328 -12.69 12.35 -2.05
N GLN A 329 -11.88 13.24 -1.48
CA GLN A 329 -12.30 14.61 -1.14
C GLN A 329 -12.75 15.39 -2.37
N GLN A 330 -11.99 15.31 -3.47
CA GLN A 330 -12.37 15.92 -4.75
C GLN A 330 -13.57 15.20 -5.41
N THR A 331 -13.85 13.96 -5.00
CA THR A 331 -15.08 13.22 -5.34
C THR A 331 -16.26 13.56 -4.41
N GLY A 332 -16.07 14.46 -3.44
CA GLY A 332 -17.13 14.94 -2.54
C GLY A 332 -17.30 14.13 -1.23
N LYS A 333 -16.30 13.34 -0.83
CA LYS A 333 -16.29 12.62 0.46
C LYS A 333 -15.24 13.23 1.39
N SER A 334 -15.67 13.77 2.54
CA SER A 334 -14.74 14.29 3.54
C SER A 334 -13.87 13.17 4.13
N TYR A 335 -12.72 13.51 4.69
CA TYR A 335 -11.81 12.53 5.29
C TYR A 335 -12.48 11.68 6.39
N SER A 336 -13.27 12.33 7.26
CA SER A 336 -14.06 11.65 8.29
C SER A 336 -15.13 10.71 7.72
N GLN A 337 -15.75 11.09 6.59
CA GLN A 337 -16.69 10.21 5.89
C GLN A 337 -16.00 8.99 5.28
N ILE A 338 -14.81 9.16 4.71
CA ILE A 338 -14.02 8.04 4.16
C ILE A 338 -13.69 7.03 5.28
N ILE A 339 -13.18 7.51 6.42
CA ILE A 339 -12.91 6.66 7.59
C ILE A 339 -14.17 5.91 8.03
N THR A 340 -15.29 6.63 8.15
CA THR A 340 -16.57 6.03 8.57
C THR A 340 -17.02 4.93 7.60
N ILE A 341 -16.95 5.17 6.29
CA ILE A 341 -17.30 4.19 5.26
C ILE A 341 -16.42 2.93 5.38
N LEU A 342 -15.12 3.09 5.62
CA LEU A 342 -14.21 1.95 5.76
C LEU A 342 -14.50 1.10 6.99
N LEU A 343 -14.77 1.74 8.13
CA LEU A 343 -15.14 1.04 9.37
C LEU A 343 -16.49 0.31 9.19
N GLU A 344 -17.45 0.94 8.53
CA GLU A 344 -18.75 0.34 8.22
C GLU A 344 -18.63 -0.82 7.21
N SER A 345 -17.79 -0.70 6.17
CA SER A 345 -17.48 -1.78 5.22
C SER A 345 -16.85 -2.98 5.93
N ALA A 346 -15.84 -2.76 6.77
CA ALA A 346 -15.19 -3.81 7.57
C ALA A 346 -16.19 -4.58 8.46
N LEU A 347 -17.16 -3.86 9.05
CA LEU A 347 -18.21 -4.46 9.89
C LEU A 347 -19.27 -5.22 9.09
N SER A 348 -19.59 -4.76 7.87
CA SER A 348 -20.57 -5.40 6.99
C SER A 348 -20.07 -6.73 6.41
N ARG A 349 -18.76 -6.96 6.47
CA ARG A 349 -18.09 -8.13 5.90
C ARG A 349 -18.50 -9.42 6.62
N LYS A 350 -18.85 -10.46 5.86
CA LYS A 350 -19.09 -11.80 6.42
C LYS A 350 -17.78 -12.38 6.98
N ARG A 351 -17.86 -12.90 8.20
CA ARG A 351 -16.75 -13.57 8.91
C ARG A 351 -16.76 -15.08 8.65
N SER A 352 -16.77 -15.50 7.38
CA SER A 352 -16.69 -16.93 7.03
C SER A 352 -15.24 -17.41 6.93
N VAL A 353 -14.99 -18.66 7.36
CA VAL A 353 -13.66 -19.31 7.34
C VAL A 353 -13.11 -19.49 5.93
N ILE A 354 -14.00 -19.59 4.93
CA ILE A 354 -13.64 -19.66 3.52
C ILE A 354 -13.93 -18.28 2.93
N ARG A 355 -12.89 -17.62 2.42
CA ARG A 355 -12.93 -16.41 1.62
C ARG A 355 -12.35 -16.68 0.25
#